data_AF-A0A328U210-F1
#
_entry.id   AF-A0A328U210-F1
#
_cell.length_a   1.000
_cell.length_b   1.000
_cell.length_c   1.000
_cell.angle_alpha   90.00
_cell.angle_beta   90.00
_cell.angle_gamma   90.00
#
_symmetry.space_group_name_H-M   'P 1'
#
loop_
_entity.id
_entity.type
_entity.pdbx_description
1 polymer ?
#
loop_
_entity_poly.entity_id
_entity_poly.type
_entity_poly.pdbx_seq_one_letter_code
_entity_poly.pdbx_strand_id
1 'polypeptide(L)'
;MNCILINRSDLMKKPKKIIPVSLLVALLCTMLLGSIPSLALASTVLTTNFQSIPQGGSISISYTGTSNSDWIGIYPKGVLPGDRESLIWAYTSDYAQPDGAMDFSKMTGGTVGKVENLAVGDYTAYLCLNDGYDILAQVDFSVTGDAPSTGAATISLSANTIVAGNSLEVSYTGTSANDWIGIFDKGAVPSNGAPYYYWFYTSWYGQPDGKVDLIELTDGWRGIESLPPGEYSAVILKNDGYEVLASADFSVTESPVADKIKPKSTIKVLAIGNSFSDDAMRFLPFIAQNAGVNLEIANLYVGGCSLETHWTNATNDIKAYDYHQLGKPNKQVSIKEALESDDWDFVTFQQVSGLSGILDSYFPYLPNLVDYVKGIEPNAKLALHETWAYAKDSTHQDFPRYDNDQDKMFNALKQAYLDAAKKTGISIIIPSGESWQNARATSIGDTLTRDGYHGNTKGQYLAAATWFSTLTGKDISKSAFSPYPNQPELVSLLNQSVDKAVSEYKNIIIPAAKIPPGIIGKPQIPAIFSSTR
;
A
#
# COMPACT_ATOMS: atom_id res chain seq x y z
N MET A 1 63.76 82.67 1.74
CA MET A 1 65.17 82.49 2.17
C MET A 1 65.44 80.99 2.12
N ASN A 2 66.12 80.47 1.09
CA ASN A 2 67.58 80.21 1.03
C ASN A 2 68.11 79.62 2.35
N CYS A 3 68.89 78.54 2.42
CA CYS A 3 69.49 77.61 1.46
C CYS A 3 70.13 76.48 2.30
N ILE A 4 70.00 75.23 1.84
CA ILE A 4 71.04 74.16 1.72
C ILE A 4 72.16 74.08 2.77
N LEU A 5 72.33 72.88 3.34
CA LEU A 5 73.64 72.19 3.40
C LEU A 5 73.44 70.66 3.35
N ILE A 6 74.15 70.02 2.42
CA ILE A 6 74.19 68.58 2.10
C ILE A 6 75.66 68.12 2.20
N ASN A 7 75.84 66.80 2.42
CA ASN A 7 77.01 65.91 2.21
C ASN A 7 77.96 65.70 3.39
N ARG A 8 78.56 64.52 3.62
CA ARG A 8 78.73 63.21 2.92
C ARG A 8 79.19 62.22 4.03
N SER A 9 79.00 60.90 3.99
CA SER A 9 79.66 59.95 3.09
C SER A 9 79.16 58.50 3.27
N ASP A 10 78.91 57.84 2.14
CA ASP A 10 79.17 56.43 1.77
C ASP A 10 78.91 55.27 2.75
N LEU A 11 77.99 54.36 2.36
CA LEU A 11 78.36 53.06 1.77
C LEU A 11 77.13 52.29 1.20
N MET A 12 77.04 52.38 -0.12
CA MET A 12 76.60 51.42 -1.15
C MET A 12 75.83 50.11 -0.84
N LYS A 13 74.75 49.97 -1.65
CA LYS A 13 74.23 48.78 -2.38
C LYS A 13 73.31 47.78 -1.66
N LYS A 14 71.99 48.04 -1.80
CA LYS A 14 70.92 47.03 -1.76
C LYS A 14 70.99 46.11 -2.99
N PRO A 15 70.90 44.78 -2.84
CA PRO A 15 70.44 43.91 -3.90
C PRO A 15 68.93 43.67 -3.77
N LYS A 16 68.21 43.83 -4.88
CA LYS A 16 66.88 43.26 -5.06
C LYS A 16 67.01 41.73 -5.01
N LYS A 17 66.28 41.07 -4.11
CA LYS A 17 65.91 39.66 -4.24
C LYS A 17 64.40 39.54 -4.04
N ILE A 18 63.79 38.98 -5.06
CA ILE A 18 62.41 38.48 -5.14
C ILE A 18 62.29 37.36 -4.09
N ILE A 19 61.27 37.43 -3.23
CA ILE A 19 60.96 36.40 -2.22
C ILE A 19 59.60 35.78 -2.60
N PRO A 20 59.49 34.45 -2.71
CA PRO A 20 58.24 33.78 -3.03
C PRO A 20 57.29 33.78 -1.83
N VAL A 21 56.00 33.78 -2.15
CA VAL A 21 54.86 33.73 -1.22
C VAL A 21 54.81 32.35 -0.57
N SER A 22 55.51 32.19 0.55
CA SER A 22 55.40 31.02 1.43
C SER A 22 55.95 31.36 2.81
N LEU A 23 55.13 32.03 3.64
CA LEU A 23 55.14 32.01 5.12
C LEU A 23 54.15 33.08 5.63
N LEU A 24 52.85 32.79 5.58
CA LEU A 24 51.82 33.58 6.30
C LEU A 24 50.74 32.66 6.90
N VAL A 25 51.13 31.45 7.33
CA VAL A 25 50.25 30.48 7.99
C VAL A 25 51.04 29.80 9.11
N ALA A 26 51.36 30.52 10.17
CA ALA A 26 51.84 29.95 11.43
C ALA A 26 51.90 30.99 12.56
N LEU A 27 50.80 31.73 12.82
CA LEU A 27 50.65 32.42 14.11
C LEU A 27 49.19 32.83 14.38
N LEU A 28 48.25 31.90 14.25
CA LEU A 28 46.87 32.10 14.74
C LEU A 28 46.24 30.81 15.29
N CYS A 29 47.06 29.88 15.77
CA CYS A 29 46.62 28.63 16.38
C CYS A 29 47.31 28.45 17.74
N THR A 30 46.79 29.09 18.78
CA THR A 30 46.92 28.68 20.20
C THR A 30 46.06 29.65 21.01
N MET A 31 44.75 29.40 21.12
CA MET A 31 43.84 29.79 22.23
C MET A 31 42.38 29.60 21.78
N LEU A 32 41.93 28.35 21.67
CA LEU A 32 40.53 27.92 21.71
C LEU A 32 40.51 26.37 21.64
N LEU A 33 40.98 25.73 22.72
CA LEU A 33 40.75 24.30 22.96
C LEU A 33 39.50 24.17 23.83
N GLY A 34 38.36 24.56 23.26
CA GLY A 34 37.08 23.96 23.61
C GLY A 34 36.90 22.80 22.66
N SER A 35 36.71 21.59 23.19
CA SER A 35 36.43 20.37 22.44
C SER A 35 35.18 20.57 21.59
N ILE A 36 35.36 20.94 20.33
CA ILE A 36 34.34 20.76 19.32
C ILE A 36 34.27 19.25 19.12
N PRO A 37 33.14 18.57 19.38
CA PRO A 37 33.01 17.19 18.96
C PRO A 37 33.24 17.19 17.45
N SER A 38 34.24 16.45 17.00
CA SER A 38 34.37 16.11 15.58
C SER A 38 33.04 15.49 15.19
N LEU A 39 32.20 16.22 14.45
CA LEU A 39 31.14 15.57 13.67
C LEU A 39 31.91 14.66 12.72
N ALA A 40 31.93 13.36 13.04
CA ALA A 40 32.17 12.37 12.02
C ALA A 40 31.14 12.66 10.94
N LEU A 41 31.58 13.04 9.73
CA LEU A 41 30.75 12.88 8.55
C LEU A 41 30.31 11.42 8.60
N ALA A 42 29.00 11.17 8.75
CA ALA A 42 28.47 9.83 8.64
C ALA A 42 28.87 9.35 7.25
N SER A 43 29.84 8.44 7.18
CA SER A 43 30.23 7.82 5.92
C SER A 43 29.01 7.06 5.42
N THR A 44 28.63 7.27 4.17
CA THR A 44 27.62 6.45 3.52
C THR A 44 28.04 4.99 3.60
N VAL A 45 27.15 4.15 4.13
CA VAL A 45 27.36 2.70 4.21
C VAL A 45 26.38 2.05 3.26
N LEU A 46 26.84 1.02 2.55
CA LEU A 46 25.99 0.12 1.78
C LEU A 46 26.29 -1.30 2.26
N THR A 47 25.28 -2.02 2.71
CA THR A 47 25.40 -3.41 3.13
C THR A 47 24.31 -4.26 2.53
N THR A 48 24.58 -5.55 2.43
CA THR A 48 23.56 -6.57 2.19
C THR A 48 23.63 -7.60 3.32
N ASN A 49 22.50 -8.23 3.62
CA ASN A 49 22.42 -9.36 4.55
C ASN A 49 22.82 -10.70 3.91
N PHE A 50 23.22 -10.71 2.65
CA PHE A 50 23.66 -11.90 1.91
C PHE A 50 25.00 -11.66 1.21
N GLN A 51 25.82 -12.70 1.15
CA GLN A 51 27.02 -12.72 0.30
C GLN A 51 26.73 -13.37 -1.06
N SER A 52 25.77 -14.29 -1.09
CA SER A 52 25.30 -15.00 -2.28
C SER A 52 23.81 -15.25 -2.16
N ILE A 53 23.09 -15.12 -3.26
CA ILE A 53 21.66 -15.41 -3.36
C ILE A 53 21.40 -16.36 -4.52
N PRO A 54 20.49 -17.32 -4.40
CA PRO A 54 19.94 -18.03 -5.54
C PRO A 54 19.36 -17.04 -6.56
N GLN A 55 19.40 -17.41 -7.84
CA GLN A 55 18.58 -16.76 -8.86
C GLN A 55 17.12 -16.72 -8.37
N GLY A 56 16.44 -15.57 -8.53
CA GLY A 56 15.07 -15.36 -8.02
C GLY A 56 14.95 -15.10 -6.51
N GLY A 57 16.02 -15.25 -5.72
CA GLY A 57 16.03 -14.90 -4.30
C GLY A 57 15.92 -13.39 -4.06
N SER A 58 15.43 -13.01 -2.87
CA SER A 58 15.26 -11.60 -2.52
C SER A 58 16.57 -10.83 -2.40
N ILE A 59 16.69 -9.72 -3.13
CA ILE A 59 17.82 -8.78 -3.06
C ILE A 59 17.42 -7.60 -2.17
N SER A 60 17.80 -7.67 -0.89
CA SER A 60 17.68 -6.57 0.07
C SER A 60 19.01 -5.84 0.29
N ILE A 61 19.04 -4.53 0.08
CA ILE A 61 20.24 -3.69 0.25
C ILE A 61 19.93 -2.57 1.24
N SER A 62 20.71 -2.51 2.32
CA SER A 62 20.61 -1.46 3.34
C SER A 62 21.64 -0.36 3.10
N TYR A 63 21.24 0.87 3.37
CA TYR A 63 22.08 2.05 3.21
C TYR A 63 21.90 3.04 4.35
N THR A 64 22.92 3.86 4.59
CA THR A 64 22.88 4.95 5.56
C THR A 64 23.53 6.21 5.01
N GLY A 65 23.12 7.38 5.50
CA GLY A 65 23.76 8.67 5.21
C GLY A 65 23.51 9.23 3.81
N THR A 66 22.39 8.87 3.18
CA THR A 66 22.01 9.31 1.82
C THR A 66 21.27 10.64 1.80
N SER A 67 21.22 11.27 0.62
CA SER A 67 20.59 12.57 0.35
C SER A 67 19.58 12.49 -0.82
N ASN A 68 18.74 13.52 -0.98
CA ASN A 68 17.69 13.54 -2.01
C ASN A 68 18.31 13.38 -3.40
N SER A 69 17.86 12.36 -4.16
CA SER A 69 18.38 11.95 -5.49
C SER A 69 19.62 11.06 -5.49
N ASP A 70 20.09 10.61 -4.32
CA ASP A 70 20.98 9.44 -4.27
C ASP A 70 20.23 8.20 -4.74
N TRP A 71 20.93 7.31 -5.42
CA TRP A 71 20.32 6.12 -6.00
C TRP A 71 21.25 4.93 -5.91
N ILE A 72 20.65 3.74 -5.86
CA ILE A 72 21.38 2.47 -5.86
C ILE A 72 21.18 1.82 -7.22
N GLY A 73 22.28 1.46 -7.88
CA GLY A 73 22.27 0.71 -9.13
C GLY A 73 23.03 -0.60 -9.01
N ILE A 74 22.50 -1.67 -9.60
CA ILE A 74 23.11 -3.00 -9.65
C ILE A 74 23.75 -3.22 -11.03
N TYR A 75 25.01 -3.67 -11.01
CA TYR A 75 25.84 -3.87 -12.19
C TYR A 75 26.54 -5.22 -12.14
N PRO A 76 26.89 -5.82 -13.29
CA PRO A 76 27.86 -6.93 -13.29
C PRO A 76 29.15 -6.51 -12.61
N LYS A 77 29.76 -7.41 -11.85
CA LYS A 77 30.97 -7.12 -11.08
C LYS A 77 32.07 -6.54 -11.97
N GLY A 78 32.60 -5.39 -11.55
CA GLY A 78 33.66 -4.68 -12.26
C GLY A 78 33.19 -3.71 -13.34
N VAL A 79 31.88 -3.56 -13.56
CA VAL A 79 31.30 -2.51 -14.41
C VAL A 79 30.96 -1.30 -13.54
N LEU A 80 31.52 -0.13 -13.86
CA LEU A 80 31.28 1.09 -13.10
C LEU A 80 30.00 1.82 -13.58
N PRO A 81 29.29 2.54 -12.69
CA PRO A 81 28.22 3.43 -13.09
C PRO A 81 28.69 4.47 -14.12
N GLY A 82 27.90 4.67 -15.18
CA GLY A 82 28.21 5.57 -16.29
C GLY A 82 28.93 4.92 -17.48
N ASP A 83 29.60 3.77 -17.29
CA ASP A 83 30.18 2.99 -18.41
C ASP A 83 29.10 2.19 -19.16
N ARG A 84 28.03 1.81 -18.45
CA ARG A 84 26.85 1.11 -18.96
C ARG A 84 25.64 1.52 -18.13
N GLU A 85 24.44 1.33 -18.67
CA GLU A 85 23.21 1.40 -17.87
C GLU A 85 23.20 0.30 -16.79
N SER A 86 22.70 0.64 -15.59
CA SER A 86 22.44 -0.32 -14.51
C SER A 86 21.42 -1.37 -14.94
N LEU A 87 21.58 -2.59 -14.44
CA LEU A 87 20.61 -3.66 -14.68
C LEU A 87 19.29 -3.41 -13.95
N ILE A 88 19.40 -2.89 -12.72
CA ILE A 88 18.30 -2.53 -11.84
C ILE A 88 18.76 -1.30 -11.07
N TRP A 89 17.88 -0.33 -10.87
CA TRP A 89 18.19 0.83 -10.04
C TRP A 89 16.93 1.39 -9.37
N ALA A 90 17.12 2.11 -8.26
CA ALA A 90 16.07 2.91 -7.62
C ALA A 90 16.67 4.06 -6.82
N TYR A 91 15.89 5.13 -6.65
CA TYR A 91 16.28 6.22 -5.75
C TYR A 91 16.10 5.82 -4.29
N THR A 92 17.02 6.25 -3.42
CA THR A 92 16.89 6.07 -1.97
C THR A 92 15.69 6.85 -1.42
N SER A 93 15.28 7.92 -2.10
CA SER A 93 14.07 8.68 -1.79
C SER A 93 12.76 7.92 -2.05
N ASP A 94 12.78 6.89 -2.89
CA ASP A 94 11.59 6.05 -3.14
C ASP A 94 11.32 5.09 -1.97
N TYR A 95 12.27 4.98 -1.04
CA TYR A 95 12.24 4.08 0.09
C TYR A 95 12.31 4.85 1.41
N ALA A 96 13.50 5.11 1.95
CA ALA A 96 13.67 5.81 3.22
C ALA A 96 15.02 6.53 3.26
N GLN A 97 15.03 7.79 3.70
CA GLN A 97 16.25 8.59 3.83
C GLN A 97 16.40 9.16 5.25
N PRO A 98 17.64 9.45 5.71
CA PRO A 98 18.92 9.19 5.03
C PRO A 98 19.34 7.71 5.07
N ASP A 99 18.66 6.91 5.89
CA ASP A 99 18.94 5.51 6.15
C ASP A 99 17.72 4.67 5.78
N GLY A 100 17.94 3.52 5.14
CA GLY A 100 16.86 2.68 4.64
C GLY A 100 17.32 1.32 4.17
N ALA A 101 16.36 0.52 3.70
CA ALA A 101 16.62 -0.74 3.02
C ALA A 101 15.72 -0.86 1.78
N MET A 102 16.30 -1.24 0.64
CA MET A 102 15.58 -1.51 -0.60
C MET A 102 15.46 -3.01 -0.80
N ASP A 103 14.24 -3.49 -0.99
CA ASP A 103 13.99 -4.85 -1.48
C ASP A 103 13.67 -4.80 -2.97
N PHE A 104 14.66 -5.13 -3.80
CA PHE A 104 14.51 -5.16 -5.26
C PHE A 104 13.62 -6.32 -5.72
N SER A 105 13.28 -7.30 -4.88
CA SER A 105 12.42 -8.43 -5.29
C SER A 105 10.93 -8.09 -5.38
N LYS A 106 10.51 -6.95 -4.81
CA LYS A 106 9.11 -6.51 -4.77
C LYS A 106 8.75 -5.46 -5.81
N MET A 107 9.68 -5.09 -6.69
CA MET A 107 9.43 -4.06 -7.70
C MET A 107 8.57 -4.62 -8.84
N THR A 108 7.25 -4.41 -8.77
CA THR A 108 6.30 -4.72 -9.85
C THR A 108 5.75 -3.43 -10.47
N GLY A 109 6.34 -3.03 -11.59
CA GLY A 109 5.84 -1.94 -12.45
C GLY A 109 6.33 -0.53 -12.08
N GLY A 110 6.76 0.22 -13.09
CA GLY A 110 6.81 1.70 -13.04
C GLY A 110 8.18 2.36 -12.90
N THR A 111 9.21 1.70 -12.37
CA THR A 111 10.60 2.20 -12.41
C THR A 111 11.39 1.35 -13.40
N VAL A 112 12.11 1.98 -14.32
CA VAL A 112 12.73 1.32 -15.49
C VAL A 112 13.82 0.34 -15.04
N GLY A 113 13.50 -0.95 -15.04
CA GLY A 113 14.41 -2.06 -14.78
C GLY A 113 13.62 -3.27 -14.29
N LYS A 114 13.45 -4.29 -15.14
CA LYS A 114 12.74 -5.51 -14.74
C LYS A 114 13.56 -6.30 -13.71
N VAL A 115 12.88 -6.83 -12.69
CA VAL A 115 13.40 -7.80 -11.71
C VAL A 115 13.58 -9.20 -12.33
N GLU A 116 13.29 -9.39 -13.62
CA GLU A 116 13.33 -10.69 -14.30
C GLU A 116 14.76 -11.23 -14.40
N ASN A 117 15.20 -11.84 -13.30
CA ASN A 117 16.35 -12.69 -13.09
C ASN A 117 17.70 -12.09 -13.50
N LEU A 118 18.38 -11.44 -12.54
CA LEU A 118 19.83 -11.36 -12.60
C LEU A 118 20.37 -12.77 -12.89
N ALA A 119 21.11 -12.92 -13.99
CA ALA A 119 21.71 -14.20 -14.35
C ALA A 119 22.67 -14.68 -13.27
N VAL A 120 22.97 -15.97 -13.23
CA VAL A 120 24.05 -16.49 -12.39
C VAL A 120 25.34 -15.72 -12.70
N GLY A 121 25.95 -15.11 -11.69
CA GLY A 121 27.10 -14.26 -11.85
C GLY A 121 27.41 -13.41 -10.63
N ASP A 122 28.52 -12.69 -10.71
CA ASP A 122 28.92 -11.75 -9.67
C ASP A 122 28.44 -10.34 -10.02
N TYR A 123 27.98 -9.62 -9.00
CA TYR A 123 27.41 -8.29 -9.11
C TYR A 123 28.01 -7.34 -8.08
N THR A 124 27.94 -6.05 -8.40
CA THR A 124 28.24 -4.96 -7.46
C THR A 124 27.04 -4.01 -7.46
N ALA A 125 26.53 -3.72 -6.27
CA ALA A 125 25.59 -2.62 -6.06
C ALA A 125 26.39 -1.37 -5.69
N TYR A 126 26.10 -0.27 -6.37
CA TYR A 126 26.72 1.04 -6.13
C TYR A 126 25.67 2.02 -5.64
N LEU A 127 25.95 2.67 -4.52
CA LEU A 127 25.24 3.87 -4.08
C LEU A 127 25.90 5.08 -4.75
N CYS A 128 25.14 5.82 -5.54
CA CYS A 128 25.61 6.93 -6.35
C CYS A 128 24.99 8.26 -5.90
N LEU A 129 25.78 9.33 -6.00
CA LEU A 129 25.43 10.67 -5.50
C LEU A 129 24.54 11.45 -6.48
N ASN A 130 23.41 11.98 -6.00
CA ASN A 130 22.62 13.06 -6.63
C ASN A 130 22.46 12.97 -8.16
N ASP A 131 21.72 11.97 -8.66
CA ASP A 131 21.51 11.72 -10.11
C ASP A 131 22.79 11.49 -10.94
N GLY A 132 23.96 11.52 -10.31
CA GLY A 132 25.27 11.32 -10.92
C GLY A 132 25.79 9.90 -10.74
N TYR A 133 27.01 9.67 -11.23
CA TYR A 133 27.70 8.38 -11.16
C TYR A 133 28.85 8.36 -10.13
N ASP A 134 28.96 9.39 -9.29
CA ASP A 134 29.95 9.44 -8.21
C ASP A 134 29.58 8.41 -7.14
N ILE A 135 30.45 7.41 -6.95
CA ILE A 135 30.21 6.29 -6.04
C ILE A 135 30.47 6.71 -4.60
N LEU A 136 29.43 6.61 -3.76
CA LEU A 136 29.46 6.89 -2.33
C LEU A 136 29.76 5.64 -1.48
N ALA A 137 29.25 4.48 -1.90
CA ALA A 137 29.50 3.19 -1.29
C ALA A 137 29.21 2.06 -2.27
N GLN A 138 29.75 0.88 -2.03
CA GLN A 138 29.49 -0.30 -2.85
C GLN A 138 29.44 -1.57 -2.01
N VAL A 139 28.73 -2.58 -2.51
CA VAL A 139 28.75 -3.92 -1.95
C VAL A 139 28.69 -4.96 -3.05
N ASP A 140 29.54 -5.99 -2.93
CA ASP A 140 29.57 -7.11 -3.85
C ASP A 140 28.65 -8.22 -3.36
N PHE A 141 27.97 -8.89 -4.29
CA PHE A 141 27.22 -10.11 -4.03
C PHE A 141 27.24 -11.00 -5.27
N SER A 142 26.90 -12.28 -5.10
CA SER A 142 26.79 -13.21 -6.21
C SER A 142 25.36 -13.73 -6.33
N VAL A 143 24.86 -13.83 -7.56
CA VAL A 143 23.69 -14.64 -7.87
C VAL A 143 24.21 -16.03 -8.23
N THR A 144 23.90 -17.01 -7.40
CA THR A 144 24.18 -18.41 -7.65
C THR A 144 23.05 -19.02 -8.48
N GLY A 145 23.27 -20.19 -9.05
CA GLY A 145 22.17 -20.99 -9.59
C GLY A 145 21.09 -21.26 -8.53
N ASP A 146 20.03 -21.96 -8.93
CA ASP A 146 18.95 -22.38 -8.04
C ASP A 146 19.51 -22.82 -6.68
N ALA A 147 18.90 -22.35 -5.58
CA ALA A 147 19.17 -22.92 -4.27
C ALA A 147 19.03 -24.43 -4.44
N PRO A 148 20.06 -25.24 -4.13
CA PRO A 148 19.97 -26.67 -4.34
C PRO A 148 18.74 -27.15 -3.58
N SER A 149 17.82 -27.81 -4.29
CA SER A 149 16.64 -28.43 -3.70
C SER A 149 17.13 -29.29 -2.53
N THR A 150 16.76 -28.91 -1.31
CA THR A 150 17.21 -29.58 -0.07
C THR A 150 16.58 -30.98 0.09
N GLY A 151 15.77 -31.41 -0.88
CA GLY A 151 15.10 -32.69 -0.96
C GLY A 151 14.07 -32.69 -2.09
N ALA A 152 13.21 -33.71 -2.13
CA ALA A 152 12.02 -33.67 -2.97
C ALA A 152 11.09 -32.55 -2.51
N ALA A 153 10.50 -31.80 -3.45
CA ALA A 153 9.55 -30.75 -3.10
C ALA A 153 8.36 -31.35 -2.33
N THR A 154 7.90 -30.65 -1.30
CA THR A 154 6.68 -31.05 -0.58
C THR A 154 5.73 -29.87 -0.48
N ILE A 155 4.43 -30.17 -0.39
CA ILE A 155 3.38 -29.18 -0.18
C ILE A 155 2.43 -29.70 0.90
N SER A 156 2.01 -28.80 1.78
CA SER A 156 1.06 -29.08 2.86
C SER A 156 0.11 -27.91 3.02
N LEU A 157 -1.10 -28.22 3.50
CA LEU A 157 -2.18 -27.27 3.65
C LEU A 157 -2.58 -27.18 5.11
N SER A 158 -2.94 -25.99 5.59
CA SER A 158 -3.43 -25.81 6.97
C SER A 158 -4.74 -26.54 7.24
N ALA A 159 -5.50 -26.88 6.20
CA ALA A 159 -6.72 -27.67 6.25
C ALA A 159 -6.95 -28.39 4.91
N ASN A 160 -7.63 -29.54 4.95
CA ASN A 160 -8.08 -30.28 3.76
C ASN A 160 -9.53 -29.95 3.36
N THR A 161 -10.26 -29.20 4.19
CA THR A 161 -11.58 -28.67 3.88
C THR A 161 -11.70 -27.27 4.47
N ILE A 162 -12.12 -26.30 3.67
CA ILE A 162 -12.37 -24.92 4.08
C ILE A 162 -13.77 -24.50 3.64
N VAL A 163 -14.33 -23.49 4.31
CA VAL A 163 -15.53 -22.80 3.83
C VAL A 163 -15.09 -21.69 2.87
N ALA A 164 -15.85 -21.44 1.82
CA ALA A 164 -15.59 -20.34 0.89
C ALA A 164 -15.37 -19.00 1.64
N GLY A 165 -14.26 -18.33 1.34
CA GLY A 165 -13.83 -17.08 1.99
C GLY A 165 -12.95 -17.25 3.24
N ASN A 166 -12.77 -18.45 3.78
CA ASN A 166 -11.82 -18.71 4.86
C ASN A 166 -10.37 -18.78 4.34
N SER A 167 -9.39 -18.50 5.20
CA SER A 167 -7.98 -18.70 4.86
C SER A 167 -7.62 -20.16 4.58
N LEU A 168 -6.59 -20.33 3.74
CA LEU A 168 -5.91 -21.59 3.52
C LEU A 168 -4.42 -21.32 3.36
N GLU A 169 -3.63 -21.65 4.38
CA GLU A 169 -2.17 -21.53 4.30
C GLU A 169 -1.62 -22.72 3.51
N VAL A 170 -0.89 -22.41 2.44
CA VAL A 170 -0.09 -23.34 1.65
C VAL A 170 1.35 -23.22 2.12
N SER A 171 1.89 -24.30 2.67
CA SER A 171 3.31 -24.41 3.04
C SER A 171 4.02 -25.36 2.09
N TYR A 172 5.21 -24.98 1.63
CA TYR A 172 6.01 -25.80 0.71
C TYR A 172 7.49 -25.80 1.11
N THR A 173 8.18 -26.86 0.70
CA THR A 173 9.62 -27.04 0.93
C THR A 173 10.32 -27.57 -0.30
N GLY A 174 11.63 -27.37 -0.40
CA GLY A 174 12.47 -28.01 -1.41
C GLY A 174 12.22 -27.52 -2.84
N THR A 175 11.74 -26.29 -2.99
CA THR A 175 11.42 -25.67 -4.29
C THR A 175 12.60 -24.88 -4.87
N SER A 176 12.65 -24.74 -6.19
CA SER A 176 13.57 -23.87 -6.92
C SER A 176 12.99 -22.46 -7.09
N ALA A 177 13.70 -21.59 -7.81
CA ALA A 177 13.32 -20.19 -7.99
C ALA A 177 12.13 -20.00 -8.92
N ASN A 178 12.08 -20.84 -9.95
CA ASN A 178 11.08 -20.79 -11.02
C ASN A 178 10.01 -21.87 -10.83
N ASP A 179 10.07 -22.61 -9.72
CA ASP A 179 8.95 -23.43 -9.29
C ASP A 179 7.78 -22.52 -8.95
N TRP A 180 6.59 -22.94 -9.33
CA TRP A 180 5.38 -22.18 -9.11
C TRP A 180 4.28 -23.10 -8.61
N ILE A 181 3.38 -22.53 -7.81
CA ILE A 181 2.22 -23.25 -7.31
C ILE A 181 1.02 -22.76 -8.08
N GLY A 182 0.24 -23.70 -8.62
CA GLY A 182 -1.07 -23.44 -9.22
C GLY A 182 -2.18 -24.12 -8.43
N ILE A 183 -3.34 -23.46 -8.38
CA ILE A 183 -4.59 -24.02 -7.81
C ILE A 183 -5.51 -24.45 -8.96
N PHE A 184 -5.80 -25.74 -9.04
CA PHE A 184 -6.59 -26.34 -10.12
C PHE A 184 -7.79 -27.11 -9.55
N ASP A 185 -8.79 -27.38 -10.40
CA ASP A 185 -9.80 -28.41 -10.08
C ASP A 185 -9.09 -29.74 -9.82
N LYS A 186 -9.58 -30.50 -8.83
CA LYS A 186 -8.99 -31.79 -8.48
C LYS A 186 -9.03 -32.74 -9.67
N GLY A 187 -7.87 -33.28 -10.01
CA GLY A 187 -7.69 -34.19 -11.16
C GLY A 187 -7.48 -33.49 -12.50
N ALA A 188 -7.49 -32.16 -12.55
CA ALA A 188 -7.02 -31.44 -13.74
C ALA A 188 -5.53 -31.74 -13.99
N VAL A 189 -5.14 -31.78 -15.26
CA VAL A 189 -3.74 -31.98 -15.67
C VAL A 189 -3.14 -30.61 -15.99
N PRO A 190 -2.18 -30.11 -15.18
CA PRO A 190 -1.50 -28.86 -15.47
C PRO A 190 -0.84 -28.90 -16.85
N SER A 191 -1.11 -27.89 -17.66
CA SER A 191 -0.55 -27.74 -19.00
C SER A 191 -0.67 -26.30 -19.47
N ASN A 192 0.04 -25.96 -20.54
CA ASN A 192 -0.04 -24.63 -21.12
C ASN A 192 -1.46 -24.32 -21.61
N GLY A 193 -2.09 -23.32 -21.00
CA GLY A 193 -3.49 -22.94 -21.25
C GLY A 193 -4.53 -23.70 -20.43
N ALA A 194 -4.13 -24.58 -19.51
CA ALA A 194 -5.06 -25.16 -18.54
C ALA A 194 -5.59 -24.07 -17.60
N PRO A 195 -6.89 -24.05 -17.30
CA PRO A 195 -7.45 -23.10 -16.35
C PRO A 195 -6.90 -23.41 -14.96
N TYR A 196 -6.35 -22.39 -14.31
CA TYR A 196 -6.08 -22.37 -12.88
C TYR A 196 -6.90 -21.24 -12.25
N TYR A 197 -7.15 -21.34 -10.95
CA TYR A 197 -7.81 -20.28 -10.19
C TYR A 197 -6.77 -19.27 -9.69
N TYR A 198 -5.64 -19.76 -9.20
CA TYR A 198 -4.52 -18.95 -8.73
C TYR A 198 -3.20 -19.54 -9.15
N TRP A 199 -2.19 -18.68 -9.23
CA TRP A 199 -0.80 -19.09 -9.39
C TRP A 199 0.13 -18.12 -8.69
N PHE A 200 1.30 -18.61 -8.27
CA PHE A 200 2.39 -17.77 -7.77
C PHE A 200 3.72 -18.51 -7.85
N TYR A 201 4.82 -17.78 -8.03
CA TYR A 201 6.14 -18.35 -7.87
C TYR A 201 6.44 -18.58 -6.39
N THR A 202 7.10 -19.70 -6.06
CA THR A 202 7.52 -20.02 -4.69
C THR A 202 8.52 -18.99 -4.18
N SER A 203 9.44 -18.52 -5.04
CA SER A 203 10.42 -17.48 -4.71
C SER A 203 9.82 -16.18 -4.17
N TRP A 204 8.55 -15.86 -4.48
CA TRP A 204 7.86 -14.67 -3.95
C TRP A 204 7.59 -14.74 -2.45
N TYR A 205 7.47 -15.95 -1.89
CA TYR A 205 7.03 -16.17 -0.50
C TYR A 205 8.00 -17.05 0.31
N GLY A 206 9.24 -17.18 -0.16
CA GLY A 206 10.32 -17.91 0.49
C GLY A 206 10.89 -19.03 -0.39
N GLN A 207 12.22 -19.17 -0.38
CA GLN A 207 12.93 -20.22 -1.13
C GLN A 207 14.09 -20.79 -0.29
N PRO A 208 14.34 -22.11 -0.30
CA PRO A 208 13.58 -23.17 -0.99
C PRO A 208 12.25 -23.52 -0.33
N ASP A 209 12.02 -22.99 0.87
CA ASP A 209 10.87 -23.24 1.71
C ASP A 209 10.12 -21.94 1.96
N GLY A 210 8.80 -22.01 1.98
CA GLY A 210 7.97 -20.83 2.11
C GLY A 210 6.54 -21.19 2.47
N LYS A 211 5.76 -20.14 2.72
CA LYS A 211 4.35 -20.28 3.03
C LYS A 211 3.58 -19.06 2.56
N VAL A 212 2.35 -19.29 2.11
CA VAL A 212 1.45 -18.23 1.68
C VAL A 212 0.01 -18.60 2.05
N ASP A 213 -0.73 -17.64 2.58
CA ASP A 213 -2.17 -17.79 2.72
C ASP A 213 -2.81 -17.47 1.36
N LEU A 214 -3.61 -18.39 0.80
CA LEU A 214 -4.24 -18.17 -0.51
C LEU A 214 -5.05 -16.87 -0.54
N ILE A 215 -5.60 -16.45 0.60
CA ILE A 215 -6.34 -15.20 0.73
C ILE A 215 -5.46 -13.95 0.55
N GLU A 216 -4.13 -14.09 0.62
CA GLU A 216 -3.17 -13.01 0.43
C GLU A 216 -2.70 -12.85 -1.03
N LEU A 217 -2.96 -13.83 -1.90
CA LEU A 217 -2.53 -13.84 -3.31
C LEU A 217 -3.30 -12.85 -4.21
N THR A 218 -4.02 -11.89 -3.63
CA THR A 218 -5.06 -11.15 -4.34
C THR A 218 -4.62 -9.72 -4.58
N ASP A 219 -4.20 -9.44 -5.80
CA ASP A 219 -4.08 -8.11 -6.38
C ASP A 219 -5.48 -7.53 -6.70
N GLY A 220 -6.24 -7.20 -5.66
CA GLY A 220 -7.54 -6.54 -5.79
C GLY A 220 -8.66 -7.48 -6.24
N TRP A 221 -9.78 -7.44 -5.50
CA TRP A 221 -11.07 -8.04 -5.88
C TRP A 221 -11.17 -9.55 -6.22
N ARG A 222 -10.08 -10.33 -6.38
CA ARG A 222 -10.17 -11.67 -7.01
C ARG A 222 -9.22 -12.76 -6.51
N GLY A 223 -9.14 -13.07 -5.21
CA GLY A 223 -8.43 -14.34 -4.95
C GLY A 223 -8.50 -15.13 -3.65
N ILE A 224 -9.67 -15.20 -3.06
CA ILE A 224 -10.19 -16.50 -2.60
C ILE A 224 -11.71 -16.54 -2.70
N GLU A 225 -12.32 -15.36 -2.92
CA GLU A 225 -13.74 -15.13 -3.18
C GLU A 225 -14.28 -15.89 -4.40
N SER A 226 -13.38 -16.36 -5.27
CA SER A 226 -13.70 -17.01 -6.54
C SER A 226 -13.28 -18.48 -6.62
N LEU A 227 -13.03 -19.17 -5.50
CA LEU A 227 -13.12 -20.64 -5.51
C LEU A 227 -14.57 -21.01 -5.16
N PRO A 228 -15.37 -21.45 -6.14
CA PRO A 228 -16.66 -22.06 -5.84
C PRO A 228 -16.51 -23.23 -4.85
N PRO A 229 -17.61 -23.65 -4.22
CA PRO A 229 -17.65 -24.96 -3.58
C PRO A 229 -17.22 -26.05 -4.57
N GLY A 230 -16.26 -26.87 -4.19
CA GLY A 230 -15.60 -27.79 -5.11
C GLY A 230 -14.42 -28.52 -4.50
N GLU A 231 -13.79 -29.36 -5.31
CA GLU A 231 -12.58 -30.11 -4.97
C GLU A 231 -11.42 -29.57 -5.79
N TYR A 232 -10.30 -29.29 -5.13
CA TYR A 232 -9.15 -28.61 -5.72
C TYR A 232 -7.84 -29.31 -5.36
N SER A 233 -6.80 -29.03 -6.15
CA SER A 233 -5.43 -29.43 -5.86
C SER A 233 -4.52 -28.20 -5.94
N ALA A 234 -3.73 -27.97 -4.89
CA ALA A 234 -2.57 -27.10 -4.94
C ALA A 234 -1.39 -27.90 -5.46
N VAL A 235 -0.74 -27.44 -6.53
CA VAL A 235 0.25 -28.22 -7.28
C VAL A 235 1.53 -27.42 -7.44
N ILE A 236 2.65 -27.95 -6.94
CA ILE A 236 3.99 -27.42 -7.24
C ILE A 236 4.40 -27.90 -8.64
N LEU A 237 4.73 -26.95 -9.51
CA LEU A 237 5.09 -27.16 -10.89
C LEU A 237 6.51 -26.65 -11.12
N LYS A 238 7.29 -27.46 -11.83
CA LYS A 238 8.73 -27.26 -11.94
C LYS A 238 9.11 -26.19 -12.96
N ASN A 239 9.96 -25.24 -12.56
CA ASN A 239 10.74 -24.36 -13.44
C ASN A 239 9.98 -23.83 -14.67
N ASP A 240 8.97 -22.97 -14.47
CA ASP A 240 8.09 -22.42 -15.53
C ASP A 240 7.35 -23.45 -16.40
N GLY A 241 7.55 -24.74 -16.12
CA GLY A 241 6.95 -25.87 -16.80
C GLY A 241 5.75 -26.41 -16.03
N TYR A 242 5.25 -27.55 -16.48
CA TYR A 242 4.06 -28.21 -15.93
C TYR A 242 4.35 -29.61 -15.36
N GLU A 243 5.64 -29.93 -15.14
CA GLU A 243 6.05 -31.14 -14.43
C GLU A 243 5.65 -30.99 -12.96
N VAL A 244 4.77 -31.88 -12.49
CA VAL A 244 4.28 -31.87 -11.10
C VAL A 244 5.37 -32.40 -10.17
N LEU A 245 5.79 -31.57 -9.21
CA LEU A 245 6.75 -31.96 -8.18
C LEU A 245 6.05 -32.48 -6.91
N ALA A 246 4.96 -31.84 -6.51
CA ALA A 246 4.12 -32.24 -5.38
C ALA A 246 2.72 -31.69 -5.53
N SER A 247 1.74 -32.29 -4.86
CA SER A 247 0.37 -31.78 -4.81
C SER A 247 -0.29 -32.08 -3.48
N ALA A 248 -1.21 -31.21 -3.05
CA ALA A 248 -2.10 -31.44 -1.93
C ALA A 248 -3.54 -31.10 -2.32
N ASP A 249 -4.46 -32.00 -2.00
CA ASP A 249 -5.88 -31.82 -2.27
C ASP A 249 -6.58 -31.12 -1.12
N PHE A 250 -7.56 -30.29 -1.46
CA PHE A 250 -8.50 -29.70 -0.50
C PHE A 250 -9.88 -29.54 -1.12
N SER A 251 -10.88 -29.31 -0.27
CA SER A 251 -12.23 -28.99 -0.70
C SER A 251 -12.71 -27.66 -0.14
N VAL A 252 -13.50 -26.95 -0.94
CA VAL A 252 -14.21 -25.74 -0.54
C VAL A 252 -15.67 -26.11 -0.39
N THR A 253 -16.26 -25.81 0.76
CA THR A 253 -17.69 -25.98 1.01
C THR A 253 -18.42 -24.65 0.96
N GLU A 254 -19.71 -24.70 0.69
CA GLU A 254 -20.59 -23.54 0.87
C GLU A 254 -20.56 -23.07 2.33
N SER A 255 -20.76 -21.77 2.53
CA SER A 255 -21.09 -21.27 3.85
C SER A 255 -22.42 -21.91 4.30
N PRO A 256 -22.46 -22.56 5.49
CA PRO A 256 -23.66 -23.26 5.97
C PRO A 256 -24.87 -22.35 6.24
N VAL A 257 -24.73 -21.03 6.02
CA VAL A 257 -25.78 -20.03 6.21
C VAL A 257 -26.57 -19.73 4.90
N ALA A 258 -26.04 -20.11 3.73
CA ALA A 258 -26.67 -19.84 2.43
C ALA A 258 -28.07 -20.47 2.28
N ASP A 259 -28.27 -21.68 2.82
CA ASP A 259 -29.51 -22.45 2.63
C ASP A 259 -30.64 -22.14 3.62
N LYS A 260 -30.39 -21.41 4.71
CA LYS A 260 -31.33 -21.36 5.85
C LYS A 260 -32.17 -20.09 5.97
N ILE A 261 -32.05 -19.14 5.05
CA ILE A 261 -32.62 -17.80 5.25
C ILE A 261 -33.52 -17.43 4.08
N LYS A 262 -34.84 -17.51 4.31
CA LYS A 262 -35.82 -16.85 3.45
C LYS A 262 -35.48 -15.35 3.40
N PRO A 263 -35.37 -14.74 2.21
CA PRO A 263 -34.84 -13.39 2.06
C PRO A 263 -35.64 -12.36 2.88
N LYS A 264 -34.93 -11.62 3.73
CA LYS A 264 -35.31 -10.27 4.17
C LYS A 264 -35.02 -9.28 3.03
N SER A 265 -35.52 -8.04 3.16
CA SER A 265 -35.14 -6.91 2.31
C SER A 265 -33.61 -6.84 2.14
N THR A 266 -33.15 -6.73 0.90
CA THR A 266 -31.74 -6.54 0.55
C THR A 266 -31.29 -5.14 0.94
N ILE A 267 -30.08 -5.02 1.50
CA ILE A 267 -29.41 -3.72 1.72
C ILE A 267 -28.46 -3.46 0.55
N LYS A 268 -28.65 -2.35 -0.15
CA LYS A 268 -27.83 -1.97 -1.31
C LYS A 268 -26.87 -0.84 -0.98
N VAL A 269 -25.58 -1.04 -1.25
CA VAL A 269 -24.52 -0.09 -0.87
C VAL A 269 -23.61 0.22 -2.05
N LEU A 270 -23.50 1.50 -2.41
CA LEU A 270 -22.54 2.01 -3.39
C LEU A 270 -21.44 2.80 -2.69
N ALA A 271 -20.19 2.41 -2.88
CA ALA A 271 -19.04 3.22 -2.47
C ALA A 271 -18.53 4.08 -3.62
N ILE A 272 -18.39 5.38 -3.37
CA ILE A 272 -17.57 6.28 -4.19
C ILE A 272 -16.21 6.38 -3.48
N GLY A 273 -15.22 5.64 -3.96
CA GLY A 273 -13.95 5.50 -3.25
C GLY A 273 -12.76 5.11 -4.12
N ASN A 274 -11.94 4.20 -3.59
CA ASN A 274 -10.64 3.82 -4.15
C ASN A 274 -10.21 2.47 -3.56
N SER A 275 -8.91 2.19 -3.46
CA SER A 275 -8.38 0.96 -2.87
C SER A 275 -8.79 0.74 -1.40
N PHE A 276 -9.07 1.79 -0.63
CA PHE A 276 -9.49 1.66 0.77
C PHE A 276 -10.96 1.22 0.90
N SER A 277 -11.85 1.63 -0.01
CA SER A 277 -13.21 1.08 -0.05
C SER A 277 -13.20 -0.37 -0.55
N ASP A 278 -12.29 -0.69 -1.47
CA ASP A 278 -12.08 -2.06 -1.95
C ASP A 278 -11.63 -2.99 -0.81
N ASP A 279 -10.63 -2.58 -0.02
CA ASP A 279 -10.19 -3.30 1.19
C ASP A 279 -11.35 -3.52 2.19
N ALA A 280 -12.21 -2.51 2.37
CA ALA A 280 -13.34 -2.58 3.29
C ALA A 280 -14.50 -3.45 2.78
N MET A 281 -14.67 -3.58 1.47
CA MET A 281 -15.75 -4.36 0.88
C MET A 281 -15.43 -5.84 0.73
N ARG A 282 -14.15 -6.21 0.72
CA ARG A 282 -13.67 -7.58 0.51
C ARG A 282 -14.45 -8.65 1.28
N PHE A 283 -14.47 -8.57 2.61
CA PHE A 283 -15.14 -9.59 3.44
C PHE A 283 -16.61 -9.30 3.74
N LEU A 284 -17.13 -8.15 3.31
CA LEU A 284 -18.47 -7.69 3.67
C LEU A 284 -19.58 -8.65 3.21
N PRO A 285 -19.55 -9.21 1.98
CA PRO A 285 -20.54 -10.19 1.54
C PRO A 285 -20.57 -11.45 2.40
N PHE A 286 -19.39 -11.99 2.76
CA PHE A 286 -19.29 -13.20 3.58
C PHE A 286 -19.80 -12.96 5.00
N ILE A 287 -19.44 -11.82 5.60
CA ILE A 287 -19.93 -11.42 6.91
C ILE A 287 -21.45 -11.30 6.89
N ALA A 288 -22.00 -10.60 5.90
CA ALA A 288 -23.44 -10.37 5.76
C ALA A 288 -24.21 -11.68 5.55
N GLN A 289 -23.75 -12.53 4.63
CA GLN A 289 -24.35 -13.84 4.35
C GLN A 289 -24.37 -14.70 5.62
N ASN A 290 -23.24 -14.81 6.32
CA ASN A 290 -23.13 -15.60 7.56
C ASN A 290 -23.90 -14.99 8.75
N ALA A 291 -24.37 -13.74 8.64
CA ALA A 291 -25.25 -13.09 9.61
C ALA A 291 -26.73 -13.01 9.18
N GLY A 292 -27.06 -13.64 8.05
CA GLY A 292 -28.40 -13.65 7.50
C GLY A 292 -28.89 -12.29 7.01
N VAL A 293 -27.99 -11.54 6.40
CA VAL A 293 -28.27 -10.26 5.76
C VAL A 293 -27.99 -10.40 4.27
N ASN A 294 -28.99 -10.07 3.45
CA ASN A 294 -28.82 -9.91 2.02
C ASN A 294 -28.22 -8.54 1.76
N LEU A 295 -27.09 -8.53 1.06
CA LEU A 295 -26.34 -7.31 0.80
C LEU A 295 -25.87 -7.32 -0.65
N GLU A 296 -26.15 -6.24 -1.36
CA GLU A 296 -25.62 -5.99 -2.69
C GLU A 296 -24.68 -4.79 -2.58
N ILE A 297 -23.44 -4.98 -3.01
CA ILE A 297 -22.41 -3.94 -2.99
C ILE A 297 -21.90 -3.65 -4.38
N ALA A 298 -21.57 -2.38 -4.58
CA ALA A 298 -20.67 -1.97 -5.63
C ALA A 298 -19.67 -0.91 -5.15
N ASN A 299 -18.47 -0.95 -5.72
CA ASN A 299 -17.40 0.01 -5.50
C ASN A 299 -17.08 0.71 -6.83
N LEU A 300 -17.08 2.04 -6.81
CA LEU A 300 -16.52 2.86 -7.88
C LEU A 300 -15.03 3.03 -7.61
N TYR A 301 -14.22 2.21 -8.27
CA TYR A 301 -12.78 2.14 -8.02
C TYR A 301 -11.97 3.01 -9.00
N VAL A 302 -11.15 3.89 -8.42
CA VAL A 302 -10.00 4.53 -9.09
C VAL A 302 -8.85 4.55 -8.07
N GLY A 303 -7.67 4.04 -8.44
CA GLY A 303 -6.50 4.05 -7.57
C GLY A 303 -6.14 5.46 -7.10
N GLY A 304 -5.98 5.66 -5.79
CA GLY A 304 -5.61 6.96 -5.21
C GLY A 304 -6.64 8.08 -5.41
N CYS A 305 -7.90 7.78 -5.72
CA CYS A 305 -8.90 8.82 -6.00
C CYS A 305 -9.21 9.67 -4.77
N SER A 306 -9.10 11.00 -4.92
CA SER A 306 -9.48 11.99 -3.91
C SER A 306 -10.90 12.51 -4.12
N LEU A 307 -11.46 13.18 -3.12
CA LEU A 307 -12.75 13.87 -3.25
C LEU A 307 -12.74 14.91 -4.38
N GLU A 308 -11.62 15.60 -4.60
CA GLU A 308 -11.46 16.54 -5.71
C GLU A 308 -11.56 15.84 -7.07
N THR A 309 -10.88 14.71 -7.23
CA THR A 309 -10.94 13.92 -8.46
C THR A 309 -12.35 13.38 -8.69
N HIS A 310 -13.01 12.88 -7.65
CA HIS A 310 -14.42 12.47 -7.74
C HIS A 310 -15.33 13.60 -8.19
N TRP A 311 -15.19 14.81 -7.62
CA TRP A 311 -15.99 15.95 -8.02
C TRP A 311 -15.71 16.37 -9.47
N THR A 312 -14.45 16.35 -9.89
CA THR A 312 -14.05 16.62 -11.27
C THR A 312 -14.69 15.62 -12.24
N ASN A 313 -14.66 14.33 -11.90
CA ASN A 313 -15.27 13.28 -12.71
C ASN A 313 -16.80 13.42 -12.77
N ALA A 314 -17.46 13.71 -11.65
CA ALA A 314 -18.92 13.90 -11.58
C ALA A 314 -19.38 15.10 -12.42
N THR A 315 -18.65 16.23 -12.32
CA THR A 315 -18.98 17.47 -13.05
C THR A 315 -18.87 17.31 -14.56
N ASN A 316 -17.93 16.48 -15.02
CA ASN A 316 -17.64 16.27 -16.43
C ASN A 316 -18.19 14.93 -16.98
N ASP A 317 -18.97 14.18 -16.18
CA ASP A 317 -19.52 12.85 -16.50
C ASP A 317 -18.46 11.86 -17.05
N ILE A 318 -17.29 11.85 -16.41
CA ILE A 318 -16.15 11.03 -16.85
C ILE A 318 -16.35 9.58 -16.44
N LYS A 319 -16.24 8.66 -17.42
CA LYS A 319 -16.27 7.20 -17.20
C LYS A 319 -14.90 6.66 -16.77
N ALA A 320 -14.42 7.12 -15.62
CA ALA A 320 -13.07 6.79 -15.12
C ALA A 320 -13.02 5.56 -14.20
N TYR A 321 -14.18 5.02 -13.80
CA TYR A 321 -14.26 4.08 -12.68
C TYR A 321 -14.34 2.65 -13.16
N ASP A 322 -13.48 1.79 -12.62
CA ASP A 322 -13.77 0.36 -12.65
C ASP A 322 -14.90 0.06 -11.65
N TYR A 323 -16.01 -0.44 -12.19
CA TYR A 323 -17.20 -0.74 -11.41
C TYR A 323 -17.16 -2.17 -10.89
N HIS A 324 -16.70 -2.30 -9.65
CA HIS A 324 -16.64 -3.60 -8.96
C HIS A 324 -18.01 -3.88 -8.35
N GLN A 325 -18.82 -4.71 -9.01
CA GLN A 325 -20.10 -5.16 -8.46
C GLN A 325 -20.05 -6.66 -8.17
N LEU A 326 -20.46 -7.06 -6.97
CA LEU A 326 -20.42 -8.45 -6.55
C LEU A 326 -21.13 -9.37 -7.56
N GLY A 327 -20.44 -10.42 -8.00
CA GLY A 327 -20.97 -11.41 -8.93
C GLY A 327 -21.16 -10.92 -10.38
N LYS A 328 -20.68 -9.73 -10.73
CA LYS A 328 -20.80 -9.17 -12.10
C LYS A 328 -19.43 -8.83 -12.68
N PRO A 329 -19.28 -8.86 -14.02
CA PRO A 329 -18.04 -8.44 -14.66
C PRO A 329 -17.81 -6.93 -14.48
N ASN A 330 -16.55 -6.58 -14.25
CA ASN A 330 -16.05 -5.22 -14.19
C ASN A 330 -16.35 -4.47 -15.51
N LYS A 331 -16.71 -3.19 -15.38
CA LYS A 331 -16.98 -2.30 -16.52
C LYS A 331 -16.63 -0.86 -16.16
N GLN A 332 -16.27 -0.08 -17.18
CA GLN A 332 -16.02 1.35 -17.02
C GLN A 332 -17.34 2.13 -16.98
N VAL A 333 -17.54 2.95 -15.94
CA VAL A 333 -18.76 3.74 -15.74
C VAL A 333 -18.42 5.14 -15.21
N SER A 334 -19.36 6.08 -15.36
CA SER A 334 -19.34 7.34 -14.59
C SER A 334 -20.04 7.18 -13.23
N ILE A 335 -19.84 8.13 -12.30
CA ILE A 335 -20.58 8.17 -11.03
C ILE A 335 -22.09 8.17 -11.29
N LYS A 336 -22.55 8.94 -12.29
CA LYS A 336 -23.97 9.02 -12.66
C LYS A 336 -24.53 7.66 -13.07
N GLU A 337 -23.85 6.96 -13.97
CA GLU A 337 -24.30 5.64 -14.45
C GLU A 337 -24.39 4.62 -13.32
N ALA A 338 -23.49 4.67 -12.32
CA ALA A 338 -23.56 3.80 -11.16
C ALA A 338 -24.71 4.17 -10.22
N LEU A 339 -24.94 5.47 -9.96
CA LEU A 339 -26.07 5.94 -9.16
C LEU A 339 -27.42 5.56 -9.79
N GLU A 340 -27.56 5.68 -11.11
CA GLU A 340 -28.78 5.32 -11.84
C GLU A 340 -28.94 3.80 -12.07
N SER A 341 -27.94 2.99 -11.71
CA SER A 341 -27.96 1.55 -11.99
C SER A 341 -28.83 0.74 -11.04
N ASP A 342 -29.15 1.27 -9.87
CA ASP A 342 -29.92 0.59 -8.83
C ASP A 342 -30.55 1.58 -7.83
N ASP A 343 -31.48 1.11 -6.99
CA ASP A 343 -32.07 1.88 -5.89
C ASP A 343 -31.24 1.77 -4.61
N TRP A 344 -30.10 2.46 -4.57
CA TRP A 344 -29.13 2.36 -3.47
C TRP A 344 -29.70 2.84 -2.13
N ASP A 345 -29.68 1.96 -1.11
CA ASP A 345 -30.03 2.34 0.27
C ASP A 345 -28.97 3.24 0.89
N PHE A 346 -27.70 2.98 0.56
CA PHE A 346 -26.55 3.73 1.05
C PHE A 346 -25.60 4.13 -0.06
N VAL A 347 -25.13 5.37 -0.01
CA VAL A 347 -24.00 5.86 -0.82
C VAL A 347 -22.92 6.36 0.12
N THR A 348 -21.71 5.83 0.00
CA THR A 348 -20.58 6.19 0.87
C THR A 348 -19.55 7.05 0.15
N PHE A 349 -18.91 7.92 0.92
CA PHE A 349 -17.79 8.76 0.47
C PHE A 349 -16.59 8.59 1.40
N GLN A 350 -15.40 8.79 0.86
CA GLN A 350 -14.16 8.86 1.62
C GLN A 350 -13.18 9.82 0.95
N GLN A 351 -12.20 10.30 1.72
CA GLN A 351 -11.05 11.01 1.17
C GLN A 351 -9.92 10.03 0.81
N VAL A 352 -9.01 10.43 -0.08
CA VAL A 352 -7.75 9.71 -0.30
C VAL A 352 -6.92 9.72 0.99
N SER A 353 -6.28 8.60 1.31
CA SER A 353 -5.67 8.34 2.63
C SER A 353 -4.67 9.42 3.07
N GLY A 354 -3.83 9.91 2.16
CA GLY A 354 -2.87 10.97 2.44
C GLY A 354 -3.49 12.32 2.82
N LEU A 355 -4.74 12.59 2.41
CA LEU A 355 -5.48 13.82 2.72
C LEU A 355 -6.58 13.59 3.77
N SER A 356 -6.73 12.36 4.27
CA SER A 356 -7.82 11.97 5.17
C SER A 356 -7.88 12.80 6.46
N GLY A 357 -6.75 13.26 6.99
CA GLY A 357 -6.68 14.16 8.14
C GLY A 357 -6.61 15.66 7.82
N ILE A 358 -6.73 16.05 6.55
CA ILE A 358 -6.62 17.45 6.11
C ILE A 358 -8.02 17.97 5.78
N LEU A 359 -8.71 18.56 6.77
CA LEU A 359 -10.12 18.98 6.65
C LEU A 359 -10.39 19.89 5.43
N ASP A 360 -9.49 20.81 5.11
CA ASP A 360 -9.69 21.73 3.98
C ASP A 360 -9.76 21.01 2.63
N SER A 361 -9.12 19.84 2.50
CA SER A 361 -9.19 19.01 1.28
C SER A 361 -10.57 18.42 1.00
N TYR A 362 -11.49 18.47 1.97
CA TYR A 362 -12.86 18.00 1.81
C TYR A 362 -13.74 19.07 1.14
N PHE A 363 -13.33 20.35 1.14
CA PHE A 363 -14.15 21.47 0.70
C PHE A 363 -13.52 22.15 -0.54
N PRO A 364 -14.31 22.46 -1.58
CA PRO A 364 -15.78 22.37 -1.67
C PRO A 364 -16.30 20.99 -2.09
N TYR A 365 -15.43 20.01 -2.28
CA TYR A 365 -15.71 18.79 -3.03
C TYR A 365 -16.78 17.86 -2.40
N LEU A 366 -16.69 17.58 -1.10
CA LEU A 366 -17.64 16.70 -0.42
C LEU A 366 -19.08 17.26 -0.42
N PRO A 367 -19.34 18.53 -0.05
CA PRO A 367 -20.68 19.12 -0.19
C PRO A 367 -21.22 19.04 -1.63
N ASN A 368 -20.40 19.31 -2.63
CA ASN A 368 -20.81 19.24 -4.03
C ASN A 368 -21.20 17.80 -4.44
N LEU A 369 -20.42 16.80 -4.01
CA LEU A 369 -20.74 15.39 -4.23
C LEU A 369 -22.02 14.96 -3.50
N VAL A 370 -22.25 15.45 -2.27
CA VAL A 370 -23.48 15.20 -1.52
C VAL A 370 -24.70 15.73 -2.27
N ASP A 371 -24.65 16.96 -2.76
CA ASP A 371 -25.75 17.57 -3.50
C ASP A 371 -25.97 16.87 -4.85
N TYR A 372 -24.88 16.49 -5.53
CA TYR A 372 -24.92 15.73 -6.78
C TYR A 372 -25.60 14.37 -6.59
N VAL A 373 -25.19 13.59 -5.58
CA VAL A 373 -25.80 12.29 -5.26
C VAL A 373 -27.27 12.45 -4.89
N LYS A 374 -27.63 13.40 -4.02
CA LYS A 374 -29.03 13.65 -3.65
C LYS A 374 -29.90 14.11 -4.82
N GLY A 375 -29.30 14.73 -5.84
CA GLY A 375 -30.00 15.11 -7.07
C GLY A 375 -30.36 13.92 -7.96
N ILE A 376 -29.65 12.80 -7.86
CA ILE A 376 -29.84 11.59 -8.68
C ILE A 376 -30.55 10.49 -7.86
N GLU A 377 -30.04 10.19 -6.67
CA GLU A 377 -30.57 9.18 -5.75
C GLU A 377 -30.98 9.83 -4.41
N PRO A 378 -32.14 10.52 -4.36
CA PRO A 378 -32.57 11.31 -3.21
C PRO A 378 -32.92 10.48 -1.97
N ASN A 379 -33.16 9.18 -2.11
CA ASN A 379 -33.56 8.30 -1.01
C ASN A 379 -32.36 7.62 -0.33
N ALA A 380 -31.18 7.62 -0.97
CA ALA A 380 -29.98 7.04 -0.38
C ALA A 380 -29.60 7.75 0.92
N LYS A 381 -29.31 6.94 1.95
CA LYS A 381 -28.64 7.42 3.15
C LYS A 381 -27.17 7.60 2.84
N LEU A 382 -26.68 8.81 3.03
CA LEU A 382 -25.27 9.10 2.83
C LEU A 382 -24.46 8.68 4.06
N ALA A 383 -23.27 8.13 3.83
CA ALA A 383 -22.32 7.78 4.88
C ALA A 383 -20.90 8.23 4.54
N LEU A 384 -20.11 8.57 5.56
CA LEU A 384 -18.67 8.76 5.42
C LEU A 384 -17.95 7.50 5.88
N HIS A 385 -17.08 6.94 5.05
CA HIS A 385 -16.16 5.89 5.45
C HIS A 385 -14.91 6.52 6.04
N GLU A 386 -14.82 6.54 7.37
CA GLU A 386 -13.60 6.97 8.07
C GLU A 386 -12.53 5.90 7.86
N THR A 387 -11.56 6.21 7.00
CA THR A 387 -10.39 5.39 6.70
C THR A 387 -9.44 5.28 7.89
N TRP A 388 -8.33 4.56 7.76
CA TRP A 388 -7.37 4.32 8.84
C TRP A 388 -6.05 5.07 8.65
N ALA A 389 -5.32 5.25 9.75
CA ALA A 389 -3.96 5.76 9.73
C ALA A 389 -2.98 4.69 9.23
N TYR A 390 -1.89 5.14 8.60
CA TYR A 390 -0.81 4.28 8.13
C TYR A 390 -0.11 3.54 9.28
N ALA A 391 0.61 2.47 8.96
CA ALA A 391 1.50 1.80 9.91
C ALA A 391 2.61 2.74 10.39
N LYS A 392 3.15 2.51 11.58
CA LYS A 392 4.21 3.32 12.20
C LYS A 392 5.49 3.31 11.37
N ASP A 393 5.74 2.23 10.64
CA ASP A 393 6.87 2.03 9.75
C ASP A 393 6.53 2.31 8.27
N SER A 394 5.38 2.92 8.00
CA SER A 394 4.98 3.24 6.63
C SER A 394 5.95 4.21 5.97
N THR A 395 6.38 3.88 4.76
CA THR A 395 7.21 4.74 3.91
C THR A 395 6.38 5.54 2.90
N HIS A 396 5.04 5.53 3.03
CA HIS A 396 4.17 6.21 2.08
C HIS A 396 4.46 7.72 2.03
N GLN A 397 4.66 8.27 0.82
CA GLN A 397 5.09 9.66 0.59
C GLN A 397 4.22 10.76 1.23
N ASP A 398 2.96 10.45 1.53
CA ASP A 398 2.05 11.38 2.22
C ASP A 398 2.11 11.30 3.76
N PHE A 399 2.75 10.28 4.35
CA PHE A 399 2.84 10.14 5.81
C PHE A 399 3.58 11.30 6.50
N PRO A 400 4.59 11.95 5.87
CA PRO A 400 5.21 13.15 6.41
C PRO A 400 4.26 14.32 6.67
N ARG A 401 3.06 14.36 6.05
CA ARG A 401 2.02 15.35 6.41
C ARG A 401 1.58 15.25 7.87
N TYR A 402 1.77 14.07 8.46
CA TYR A 402 1.44 13.73 9.83
C TYR A 402 2.71 13.45 10.65
N ASP A 403 3.85 14.03 10.27
CA ASP A 403 5.16 13.85 10.92
C ASP A 403 5.63 12.39 10.98
N ASN A 404 5.15 11.54 10.06
CA ASN A 404 5.35 10.09 10.11
C ASN A 404 4.86 9.46 11.44
N ASP A 405 3.82 10.03 12.03
CA ASP A 405 3.26 9.60 13.30
C ASP A 405 1.83 9.07 13.11
N GLN A 406 1.66 7.78 13.41
CA GLN A 406 0.39 7.07 13.26
C GLN A 406 -0.72 7.67 14.13
N ASP A 407 -0.41 8.03 15.38
CA ASP A 407 -1.39 8.57 16.31
C ASP A 407 -1.78 10.00 15.89
N LYS A 408 -0.84 10.80 15.38
CA LYS A 408 -1.12 12.11 14.80
C LYS A 408 -2.02 11.99 13.57
N MET A 409 -1.74 11.05 12.67
CA MET A 409 -2.56 10.81 11.48
C MET A 409 -3.98 10.35 11.88
N PHE A 410 -4.08 9.40 12.81
CA PHE A 410 -5.37 8.89 13.29
C PHE A 410 -6.21 9.98 13.96
N ASN A 411 -5.63 10.77 14.86
CA ASN A 411 -6.34 11.86 15.52
C ASN A 411 -6.80 12.93 14.51
N ALA A 412 -5.95 13.24 13.52
CA ALA A 412 -6.28 14.21 12.48
C ALA A 412 -7.43 13.71 11.57
N LEU A 413 -7.38 12.46 11.10
CA LEU A 413 -8.44 11.89 10.27
C LEU A 413 -9.76 11.76 11.04
N LYS A 414 -9.74 11.26 12.29
CA LYS A 414 -10.94 11.17 13.14
C LYS A 414 -11.63 12.53 13.26
N GLN A 415 -10.86 13.57 13.58
CA GLN A 415 -11.41 14.92 13.70
C GLN A 415 -11.92 15.47 12.35
N ALA A 416 -11.19 15.25 11.26
CA ALA A 416 -11.58 15.71 9.94
C ALA A 416 -12.89 15.07 9.46
N TYR A 417 -13.07 13.76 9.64
CA TYR A 417 -14.31 13.05 9.30
C TYR A 417 -15.49 13.53 10.16
N LEU A 418 -15.30 13.72 11.47
CA LEU A 418 -16.34 14.26 12.35
C LEU A 418 -16.79 15.67 11.94
N ASP A 419 -15.86 16.54 11.57
CA ASP A 419 -16.20 17.90 11.16
C ASP A 419 -16.76 17.98 9.73
N ALA A 420 -16.28 17.12 8.82
CA ALA A 420 -16.87 16.95 7.49
C ALA A 420 -18.32 16.47 7.58
N ALA A 421 -18.61 15.51 8.47
CA ALA A 421 -19.95 15.00 8.71
C ALA A 421 -20.89 16.12 9.21
N LYS A 422 -20.45 16.90 10.21
CA LYS A 422 -21.22 18.05 10.74
C LYS A 422 -21.47 19.12 9.68
N LYS A 423 -20.47 19.44 8.86
CA LYS A 423 -20.58 20.49 7.82
C LYS A 423 -21.47 20.09 6.65
N THR A 424 -21.57 18.79 6.35
CA THR A 424 -22.40 18.27 5.24
C THR A 424 -23.77 17.73 5.69
N GLY A 425 -23.95 17.52 7.00
CA GLY A 425 -25.16 16.90 7.55
C GLY A 425 -25.25 15.39 7.28
N ILE A 426 -24.15 14.74 6.88
CA ILE A 426 -24.08 13.28 6.81
C ILE A 426 -24.08 12.75 8.24
N SER A 427 -25.11 11.98 8.61
CA SER A 427 -25.30 11.49 9.98
C SER A 427 -24.69 10.12 10.25
N ILE A 428 -24.13 9.46 9.24
CA ILE A 428 -23.55 8.12 9.34
C ILE A 428 -22.05 8.23 9.06
N ILE A 429 -21.24 7.82 10.02
CA ILE A 429 -19.80 7.58 9.84
C ILE A 429 -19.58 6.09 10.08
N ILE A 430 -18.87 5.44 9.15
CA ILE A 430 -18.40 4.06 9.28
C ILE A 430 -16.98 4.14 9.87
N PRO A 431 -16.78 3.83 11.16
CA PRO A 431 -15.57 4.19 11.89
C PRO A 431 -14.45 3.16 11.72
N SER A 432 -14.05 2.86 10.47
CA SER A 432 -13.01 1.86 10.21
C SER A 432 -11.67 2.27 10.83
N GLY A 433 -11.31 3.56 10.76
CA GLY A 433 -10.12 4.10 11.42
C GLY A 433 -10.07 3.83 12.92
N GLU A 434 -11.16 4.11 13.62
CA GLU A 434 -11.32 3.80 15.05
C GLU A 434 -11.19 2.29 15.33
N SER A 435 -11.83 1.42 14.55
CA SER A 435 -11.70 -0.03 14.69
C SER A 435 -10.24 -0.48 14.56
N TRP A 436 -9.52 0.07 13.58
CA TRP A 436 -8.10 -0.20 13.35
C TRP A 436 -7.22 0.24 14.51
N GLN A 437 -7.44 1.46 15.03
CA GLN A 437 -6.67 1.95 16.16
C GLN A 437 -6.95 1.15 17.44
N ASN A 438 -8.20 0.72 17.63
CA ASN A 438 -8.57 -0.18 18.72
C ASN A 438 -7.87 -1.53 18.61
N ALA A 439 -7.82 -2.13 17.42
CA ALA A 439 -7.11 -3.40 17.21
C ALA A 439 -5.60 -3.27 17.44
N ARG A 440 -4.98 -2.18 16.99
CA ARG A 440 -3.55 -1.87 17.24
C ARG A 440 -3.20 -1.76 18.72
N ALA A 441 -4.16 -1.34 19.56
CA ALA A 441 -4.01 -1.24 21.00
C ALA A 441 -4.12 -2.59 21.75
N THR A 442 -4.34 -3.69 21.03
CA THR A 442 -4.37 -5.06 21.58
C THR A 442 -3.05 -5.80 21.31
N SER A 443 -3.00 -7.10 21.63
CA SER A 443 -1.87 -7.97 21.26
C SER A 443 -1.70 -8.16 19.74
N ILE A 444 -2.66 -7.73 18.91
CA ILE A 444 -2.52 -7.72 17.44
C ILE A 444 -1.38 -6.78 17.00
N GLY A 445 -1.22 -5.64 17.70
CA GLY A 445 -0.23 -4.63 17.38
C GLY A 445 -0.41 -4.04 15.97
N ASP A 446 0.65 -3.42 15.46
CA ASP A 446 0.64 -2.74 14.15
C ASP A 446 0.91 -3.71 12.99
N THR A 447 0.06 -4.74 12.88
CA THR A 447 0.20 -5.83 11.90
C THR A 447 -1.02 -5.95 10.98
N LEU A 448 -1.69 -4.82 10.71
CA LEU A 448 -2.95 -4.76 9.95
C LEU A 448 -2.76 -4.38 8.48
N THR A 449 -1.57 -3.93 8.09
CA THR A 449 -1.28 -3.51 6.71
C THR A 449 -0.42 -4.52 5.97
N ARG A 450 -0.56 -4.58 4.64
CA ARG A 450 0.32 -5.39 3.76
C ARG A 450 1.54 -4.63 3.24
N ASP A 451 1.43 -3.31 3.14
CA ASP A 451 2.40 -2.41 2.51
C ASP A 451 2.59 -1.09 3.29
N GLY A 452 2.22 -1.10 4.57
CA GLY A 452 2.27 0.07 5.45
C GLY A 452 1.06 1.00 5.37
N TYR A 453 0.09 0.77 4.48
CA TYR A 453 -1.12 1.61 4.40
C TYR A 453 -2.38 0.89 3.94
N HIS A 454 -2.33 -0.05 3.01
CA HIS A 454 -3.46 -0.89 2.66
C HIS A 454 -3.61 -2.07 3.61
N GLY A 455 -4.85 -2.52 3.83
CA GLY A 455 -5.16 -3.65 4.70
C GLY A 455 -4.58 -4.96 4.20
N ASN A 456 -3.96 -5.72 5.09
CA ASN A 456 -3.87 -7.16 4.91
C ASN A 456 -5.22 -7.81 5.29
N THR A 457 -5.29 -9.13 5.28
CA THR A 457 -6.51 -9.89 5.60
C THR A 457 -7.14 -9.50 6.95
N LYS A 458 -6.35 -9.18 7.99
CA LYS A 458 -6.87 -8.69 9.29
C LYS A 458 -7.51 -7.31 9.13
N GLY A 459 -6.81 -6.37 8.49
CA GLY A 459 -7.28 -5.00 8.27
C GLY A 459 -8.54 -4.95 7.40
N GLN A 460 -8.56 -5.75 6.33
CA GLN A 460 -9.72 -5.91 5.43
C GLN A 460 -10.92 -6.48 6.18
N TYR A 461 -10.74 -7.53 7.00
CA TYR A 461 -11.84 -8.09 7.81
C TYR A 461 -12.36 -7.06 8.81
N LEU A 462 -11.47 -6.34 9.46
CA LEU A 462 -11.80 -5.33 10.45
C LEU A 462 -12.63 -4.19 9.84
N ALA A 463 -12.23 -3.69 8.67
CA ALA A 463 -12.99 -2.69 7.93
C ALA A 463 -14.36 -3.25 7.48
N ALA A 464 -14.40 -4.45 6.88
CA ALA A 464 -15.65 -5.09 6.46
C ALA A 464 -16.64 -5.34 7.61
N ALA A 465 -16.15 -5.82 8.76
CA ALA A 465 -16.94 -6.02 9.96
C ALA A 465 -17.48 -4.68 10.51
N THR A 466 -16.69 -3.61 10.43
CA THR A 466 -17.12 -2.26 10.81
C THR A 466 -18.22 -1.73 9.90
N TRP A 467 -18.08 -1.93 8.59
CA TRP A 467 -19.12 -1.62 7.61
C TRP A 467 -20.40 -2.41 7.89
N PHE A 468 -20.30 -3.72 8.08
CA PHE A 468 -21.44 -4.59 8.40
C PHE A 468 -22.19 -4.08 9.64
N SER A 469 -21.49 -3.89 10.75
CA SER A 469 -22.11 -3.50 12.02
C SER A 469 -22.73 -2.10 11.96
N THR A 470 -22.11 -1.17 11.21
CA THR A 470 -22.61 0.20 11.05
C THR A 470 -23.87 0.23 10.17
N LEU A 471 -23.81 -0.38 8.98
CA LEU A 471 -24.87 -0.28 7.98
C LEU A 471 -26.11 -1.12 8.34
N THR A 472 -25.91 -2.26 8.98
CA THR A 472 -27.01 -3.17 9.36
C THR A 472 -27.52 -2.93 10.78
N GLY A 473 -26.74 -2.25 11.61
CA GLY A 473 -26.99 -2.09 13.05
C GLY A 473 -26.86 -3.39 13.86
N LYS A 474 -26.51 -4.51 13.22
CA LYS A 474 -26.27 -5.80 13.90
C LYS A 474 -24.89 -5.82 14.54
N ASP A 475 -24.77 -6.62 15.57
CA ASP A 475 -23.51 -6.96 16.21
C ASP A 475 -22.72 -7.94 15.33
N ILE A 476 -21.39 -7.81 15.27
CA ILE A 476 -20.54 -8.67 14.44
C ILE A 476 -20.61 -10.14 14.89
N SER A 477 -20.88 -10.41 16.17
CA SER A 477 -21.12 -11.75 16.72
C SER A 477 -22.31 -12.49 16.08
N LYS A 478 -23.14 -11.78 15.30
CA LYS A 478 -24.20 -12.43 14.50
C LYS A 478 -23.67 -13.12 13.27
N SER A 479 -22.46 -12.79 12.82
CA SER A 479 -21.80 -13.51 11.74
C SER A 479 -20.93 -14.62 12.29
N ALA A 480 -21.10 -15.84 11.78
CA ALA A 480 -20.16 -16.94 12.04
C ALA A 480 -18.93 -16.89 11.13
N PHE A 481 -18.85 -15.92 10.21
CA PHE A 481 -17.73 -15.81 9.29
C PHE A 481 -16.46 -15.35 9.99
N SER A 482 -15.36 -16.02 9.67
CA SER A 482 -14.03 -15.61 10.04
C SER A 482 -13.05 -16.00 8.94
N PRO A 483 -12.21 -15.07 8.45
CA PRO A 483 -11.10 -15.43 7.58
C PRO A 483 -10.01 -16.19 8.34
N TYR A 484 -10.08 -16.29 9.67
CA TYR A 484 -9.13 -17.00 10.53
C TYR A 484 -9.83 -18.04 11.43
N PRO A 485 -10.44 -19.10 10.86
CA PRO A 485 -11.23 -20.08 11.62
C PRO A 485 -10.42 -20.79 12.72
N ASN A 486 -9.10 -20.91 12.54
CA ASN A 486 -8.19 -21.58 13.47
C ASN A 486 -7.54 -20.62 14.49
N GLN A 487 -7.90 -19.33 14.50
CA GLN A 487 -7.35 -18.34 15.43
C GLN A 487 -8.47 -17.59 16.18
N PRO A 488 -9.28 -18.27 17.00
CA PRO A 488 -10.47 -17.67 17.63
C PRO A 488 -10.16 -16.49 18.56
N GLU A 489 -8.99 -16.47 19.20
CA GLU A 489 -8.56 -15.34 20.04
C GLU A 489 -8.29 -14.07 19.21
N LEU A 490 -7.62 -14.21 18.06
CA LEU A 490 -7.40 -13.11 17.11
C LEU A 490 -8.73 -12.54 16.63
N VAL A 491 -9.66 -13.40 16.22
CA VAL A 491 -10.98 -13.00 15.72
C VAL A 491 -11.77 -12.30 16.82
N SER A 492 -11.70 -12.79 18.06
CA SER A 492 -12.33 -12.15 19.21
C SER A 492 -11.82 -10.72 19.44
N LEU A 493 -10.50 -10.50 19.34
CA LEU A 493 -9.90 -9.16 19.49
C LEU A 493 -10.30 -8.22 18.35
N LEU A 494 -10.33 -8.71 17.10
CA LEU A 494 -10.82 -7.94 15.95
C LEU A 494 -12.28 -7.53 16.16
N ASN A 495 -13.15 -8.46 16.54
CA ASN A 495 -14.57 -8.20 16.78
C ASN A 495 -14.81 -7.21 17.93
N GLN A 496 -14.11 -7.38 19.06
CA GLN A 496 -14.18 -6.43 20.17
C GLN A 496 -13.74 -5.02 19.76
N SER A 497 -12.76 -4.90 18.87
CA SER A 497 -12.29 -3.62 18.35
C SER A 497 -13.35 -2.92 17.49
N VAL A 498 -14.09 -3.70 16.67
CA VAL A 498 -15.25 -3.22 15.91
C VAL A 498 -16.36 -2.76 16.84
N ASP A 499 -16.75 -3.60 17.80
CA ASP A 499 -17.88 -3.31 18.69
C ASP A 499 -17.62 -2.05 19.52
N LYS A 500 -16.38 -1.86 19.98
CA LYS A 500 -15.94 -0.65 20.68
C LYS A 500 -16.09 0.58 19.79
N ALA A 501 -15.54 0.55 18.57
CA ALA A 501 -15.61 1.67 17.63
C ALA A 501 -17.05 2.04 17.24
N VAL A 502 -17.86 1.05 16.86
CA VAL A 502 -19.26 1.27 16.45
C VAL A 502 -20.09 1.80 17.63
N SER A 503 -19.84 1.32 18.85
CA SER A 503 -20.54 1.82 20.05
C SER A 503 -20.14 3.26 20.39
N GLU A 504 -18.88 3.63 20.24
CA GLU A 504 -18.41 5.01 20.44
C GLU A 504 -19.10 5.97 19.47
N TYR A 505 -19.15 5.62 18.18
CA TYR A 505 -19.72 6.48 17.14
C TYR A 505 -21.24 6.57 17.18
N LYS A 506 -21.94 5.51 17.64
CA LYS A 506 -23.40 5.56 17.87
C LYS A 506 -23.83 6.67 18.84
N ASN A 507 -22.94 7.10 19.74
CA ASN A 507 -23.23 8.14 20.73
C ASN A 507 -22.89 9.55 20.23
N ILE A 508 -22.26 9.69 19.06
CA ILE A 508 -21.91 10.99 18.49
C ILE A 508 -23.13 11.62 17.86
N ILE A 509 -23.64 12.68 18.48
CA ILE A 509 -24.73 13.48 17.90
C ILE A 509 -24.13 14.40 16.84
N ILE A 510 -24.37 14.10 15.58
CA ILE A 510 -24.10 15.01 14.46
C ILE A 510 -25.32 15.91 14.32
N PRO A 511 -25.24 17.22 14.66
CA PRO A 511 -26.39 18.11 14.54
C PRO A 511 -26.84 18.17 13.09
N ALA A 512 -28.15 18.15 12.84
CA ALA A 512 -28.67 18.43 11.52
C ALA A 512 -28.12 19.79 11.06
N ALA A 513 -27.36 19.80 9.97
CA ALA A 513 -26.82 21.04 9.43
C ALA A 513 -27.99 21.98 9.13
N LYS A 514 -27.99 23.18 9.73
CA LYS A 514 -28.73 24.31 9.18
C LYS A 514 -28.01 24.70 7.90
N ILE A 515 -28.27 23.98 6.81
CA ILE A 515 -27.80 24.37 5.49
C ILE A 515 -28.41 25.75 5.24
N PRO A 516 -27.63 26.85 5.20
CA PRO A 516 -28.15 28.11 4.69
C PRO A 516 -28.60 27.81 3.26
N PRO A 517 -29.80 28.21 2.81
CA PRO A 517 -30.26 27.91 1.46
C PRO A 517 -29.21 28.38 0.46
N GLY A 518 -28.47 27.41 -0.08
CA GLY A 518 -27.54 27.61 -1.18
C GLY A 518 -28.35 28.10 -2.36
N ILE A 519 -27.82 29.10 -3.06
CA ILE A 519 -28.40 29.64 -4.28
C ILE A 519 -28.69 28.47 -5.21
N ILE A 520 -29.98 28.15 -5.34
CA ILE A 520 -30.51 27.22 -6.33
C ILE A 520 -30.33 27.90 -7.69
N GLY A 521 -29.10 27.86 -8.21
CA GLY A 521 -28.88 27.89 -9.63
C GLY A 521 -28.94 26.45 -10.09
N LYS A 522 -29.91 26.12 -10.96
CA LYS A 522 -29.78 24.93 -11.82
C LYS A 522 -28.33 24.88 -12.35
N PRO A 523 -27.70 23.70 -12.43
CA PRO A 523 -26.34 23.60 -12.98
C PRO A 523 -26.29 24.32 -14.32
N GLN A 524 -25.59 25.45 -14.38
CA GLN A 524 -25.22 26.04 -15.65
C GLN A 524 -24.04 25.22 -16.16
N ILE A 525 -24.36 24.30 -17.06
CA ILE A 525 -23.40 23.66 -17.95
C ILE A 525 -22.62 24.79 -18.63
N PRO A 526 -21.30 24.91 -18.43
CA PRO A 526 -20.50 25.86 -19.21
C PRO A 526 -20.52 25.40 -20.67
N ALA A 527 -21.27 26.13 -21.51
CA ALA A 527 -21.26 25.92 -22.95
C ALA A 527 -19.98 26.56 -23.53
N ILE A 528 -18.89 25.80 -23.62
CA ILE A 528 -17.68 26.17 -24.39
C ILE A 528 -17.04 24.82 -24.82
N PHE A 529 -16.98 24.38 -26.09
CA PHE A 529 -16.78 25.06 -27.37
C PHE A 529 -17.66 24.43 -28.46
N SER A 530 -18.47 25.25 -29.12
CA SER A 530 -18.88 25.04 -30.52
C SER A 530 -18.43 26.26 -31.32
N SER A 531 -17.31 26.13 -32.01
CA SER A 531 -16.82 26.94 -33.14
C SER A 531 -15.37 26.47 -33.37
N THR A 532 -14.92 25.97 -34.51
CA THR A 532 -15.27 26.24 -35.90
C THR A 532 -14.54 25.21 -36.78
N ARG A 533 -15.24 24.70 -37.80
CA ARG A 533 -14.77 24.00 -39.03
C ARG A 533 -13.85 22.79 -38.92
#